data_AF-X8CIV2-F1
#
_entry.id   AF-X8CIV2-F1
#
_cell.length_a   1.000
_cell.length_b   1.000
_cell.length_c   1.000
_cell.angle_alpha   90.00
_cell.angle_beta   90.00
_cell.angle_gamma   90.00
#
_symmetry.space_group_name_H-M   'P 1'
#
loop_
_entity.id
_entity.type
_entity.pdbx_description
1 polymer ?
#
loop_
_entity_poly.entity_id
_entity_poly.type
_entity_poly.pdbx_seq_one_letter_code
_entity_poly.pdbx_strand_id
1 'polypeptide(L)'
;MWRWMSAAALVRARGDGGVVLVIAESSLPTVQSLIRWDPVGHAEAELTARAEVGLPPSVHMAAIDGTPDAVTALLGEVRLAELEADLLGPVDLPAGVRRPAGTPAGVAVTRMLVRVPRRQGLALAAALRRGVGVLSARQTHEPARVQIDPLHIG
;
A
#
# COMPACT_ATOMS: atom_id res chain seq x y z
N MET A 1 5.01 1.08 16.21
CA MET A 1 5.44 1.06 17.63
C MET A 1 6.89 0.58 17.88
N TRP A 2 7.35 -0.48 17.20
CA TRP A 2 8.64 -1.16 17.52
C TRP A 2 9.84 -0.24 17.77
N ARG A 3 10.05 0.79 16.92
CA ARG A 3 11.17 1.74 17.07
C ARG A 3 11.22 2.40 18.45
N TRP A 4 10.06 2.80 18.97
CA TRP A 4 9.97 3.47 20.28
C TRP A 4 10.22 2.53 21.43
N MET A 5 9.73 1.29 21.34
CA MET A 5 9.99 0.27 22.36
C MET A 5 11.46 -0.17 22.36
N SER A 6 12.05 -0.35 21.18
CA SER A 6 13.48 -0.64 21.06
C SER A 6 14.32 0.49 21.66
N ALA A 7 13.96 1.75 21.43
CA ALA A 7 14.64 2.89 22.05
C ALA A 7 14.47 2.91 23.58
N ALA A 8 13.24 2.68 24.08
CA ALA A 8 12.97 2.62 25.52
C ALA A 8 13.73 1.48 26.22
N ALA A 9 13.92 0.34 25.54
CA ALA A 9 14.67 -0.80 26.06
C ALA A 9 16.18 -0.56 26.20
N LEU A 10 16.72 0.50 25.60
CA LEU A 10 18.13 0.91 25.78
C LEU A 10 18.35 1.67 27.09
N VAL A 11 17.28 2.12 27.76
CA VAL A 11 17.37 2.81 29.04
C VAL A 11 17.55 1.78 30.16
N ARG A 12 18.24 2.18 31.24
CA ARG A 12 18.34 1.35 32.47
C ARG A 12 16.96 0.89 32.92
N ALA A 13 16.90 -0.27 33.57
CA ALA A 13 15.66 -0.75 34.15
C ALA A 13 15.08 0.28 35.13
N ARG A 14 13.75 0.26 35.30
CA ARG A 14 13.07 1.18 36.21
C ARG A 14 13.59 1.08 37.65
N GLY A 15 13.89 -0.14 38.11
CA GLY A 15 14.47 -0.39 39.44
C GLY A 15 15.82 0.30 39.65
N ASP A 16 16.58 0.53 38.58
CA ASP A 16 17.89 1.19 38.58
C ASP A 16 17.78 2.70 38.29
N GLY A 17 16.58 3.27 38.40
CA GLY A 17 16.32 4.70 38.19
C GLY A 17 16.18 5.13 36.74
N GLY A 18 16.06 4.20 35.79
CA GLY A 18 15.81 4.53 34.38
C GLY A 18 14.48 5.28 34.16
N VAL A 19 14.50 6.23 33.23
CA VAL A 19 13.35 7.07 32.85
C VAL A 19 13.31 7.28 31.34
N VAL A 20 12.13 7.11 30.74
CA VAL A 20 11.85 7.46 29.34
C VAL A 20 10.88 8.63 29.35
N LEU A 21 11.22 9.71 28.64
CA LEU A 21 10.33 10.85 28.43
C LEU A 21 9.75 10.80 27.01
N VAL A 22 8.42 10.86 26.91
CA VAL A 22 7.71 10.93 25.62
C VAL A 22 7.18 12.35 25.44
N ILE A 23 7.63 13.04 24.40
CA ILE A 23 7.16 14.38 24.03
C ILE A 23 6.12 14.22 22.92
N ALA A 24 4.86 14.03 23.31
CA ALA A 24 3.73 13.90 22.41
C ALA A 24 2.41 14.12 23.17
N GLU A 25 1.32 14.31 22.45
CA GLU A 25 -0.02 14.33 23.04
C GLU A 25 -0.34 12.98 23.70
N SER A 26 -0.74 13.02 24.97
CA SER A 26 -1.03 11.81 25.74
C SER A 26 -2.29 11.08 25.23
N SER A 27 -3.19 11.75 24.52
CA SER A 27 -4.40 11.17 23.93
C SER A 27 -4.10 10.22 22.77
N LEU A 28 -2.91 10.28 22.17
CA LEU A 28 -2.58 9.45 21.01
C LEU A 28 -2.53 7.96 21.38
N PRO A 29 -3.24 7.07 20.66
CA PRO A 29 -3.28 5.63 20.96
C PRO A 29 -1.89 4.98 21.06
N THR A 30 -0.96 5.37 20.18
CA THR A 30 0.44 4.88 20.21
C THR A 30 1.17 5.27 21.49
N VAL A 31 0.95 6.48 22.01
CA VAL A 31 1.55 6.96 23.27
C VAL A 31 0.97 6.19 24.44
N GLN A 32 -0.35 6.04 24.47
CA GLN A 32 -1.07 5.25 25.47
C GLN A 32 -0.61 3.78 25.51
N SER A 33 -0.35 3.18 24.34
CA SER A 33 0.16 1.82 24.23
C SER A 33 1.59 1.70 24.75
N LEU A 34 2.45 2.69 24.45
CA LEU A 34 3.83 2.73 24.94
C LEU A 34 3.89 2.89 26.46
N ILE A 35 3.06 3.77 27.04
CA ILE A 35 2.97 3.98 28.50
C ILE A 35 2.56 2.68 29.20
N ARG A 36 1.59 1.93 28.65
CA ARG A 36 1.15 0.63 29.18
C ARG A 36 2.09 -0.52 28.87
N TRP A 37 3.10 -0.30 28.03
CA TRP A 37 3.97 -1.35 27.48
C TRP A 37 3.16 -2.49 26.81
N ASP A 38 2.16 -2.12 26.01
CA ASP A 38 1.25 -3.06 25.35
C ASP A 38 1.41 -3.02 23.81
N PRO A 39 2.41 -3.73 23.25
CA PRO A 39 2.59 -3.83 21.81
C PRO A 39 1.53 -4.66 21.10
N VAL A 40 0.95 -5.65 21.79
CA VAL A 40 0.01 -6.60 21.20
C VAL A 40 -1.33 -5.93 20.98
N GLY A 41 -1.88 -5.29 22.02
CA GLY A 41 -3.14 -4.54 21.90
C GLY A 41 -3.02 -3.39 20.89
N HIS A 42 -1.86 -2.73 20.82
CA HIS A 42 -1.61 -1.73 19.78
C HIS A 42 -1.69 -2.30 18.36
N ALA A 43 -1.06 -3.45 18.12
CA ALA A 43 -1.06 -4.09 16.80
C ALA A 43 -2.45 -4.60 16.41
N GLU A 44 -3.20 -5.17 17.36
CA GLU A 44 -4.58 -5.61 17.15
C GLU A 44 -5.51 -4.44 16.79
N ALA A 45 -5.39 -3.32 17.51
CA ALA A 45 -6.15 -2.11 17.23
C ALA A 45 -5.79 -1.51 15.85
N GLU A 46 -4.50 -1.45 15.50
CA GLU A 46 -4.07 -0.97 14.17
C GLU A 46 -4.59 -1.90 13.05
N LEU A 47 -4.53 -3.22 13.24
CA LEU A 47 -5.03 -4.19 12.27
C LEU A 47 -6.54 -4.04 12.06
N THR A 48 -7.30 -3.86 13.15
CA THR A 48 -8.75 -3.67 13.10
C THR A 48 -9.11 -2.41 12.35
N ALA A 49 -8.49 -1.27 12.70
CA ALA A 49 -8.72 0.00 12.03
C ALA A 49 -8.36 -0.06 10.53
N ARG A 50 -7.28 -0.75 10.15
CA ARG A 50 -6.93 -0.97 8.74
C ARG A 50 -7.96 -1.84 8.02
N ALA A 51 -8.52 -2.85 8.68
CA ALA A 51 -9.54 -3.72 8.10
C ALA A 51 -10.84 -2.94 7.82
N GLU A 52 -11.25 -2.05 8.73
CA GLU A 52 -12.47 -1.24 8.60
C GLU A 52 -12.48 -0.37 7.33
N VAL A 53 -11.32 0.15 6.92
CA VAL A 53 -11.17 0.97 5.71
C VAL A 53 -10.61 0.20 4.52
N GLY A 54 -10.44 -1.12 4.64
CA GLY A 54 -9.92 -1.99 3.59
C GLY A 54 -8.51 -1.60 3.15
N LEU A 55 -7.60 -1.39 4.10
CA LEU A 55 -6.18 -1.13 3.88
C LEU A 55 -5.34 -2.39 4.13
N PRO A 56 -4.20 -2.57 3.44
CA PRO A 56 -3.27 -3.65 3.73
C PRO A 56 -2.86 -3.64 5.22
N PRO A 57 -2.71 -4.79 5.89
CA PRO A 57 -2.66 -6.15 5.32
C PRO A 57 -4.00 -6.90 5.26
N SER A 58 -5.13 -6.22 5.52
CA SER A 58 -6.46 -6.86 5.48
C SER A 58 -6.90 -7.25 4.06
N VAL A 59 -6.27 -6.62 3.06
CA VAL A 59 -6.51 -6.77 1.62
C VAL A 59 -5.18 -6.85 0.88
N HIS A 60 -5.23 -7.30 -0.38
CA HIS A 60 -4.14 -7.09 -1.33
C HIS A 60 -4.46 -5.90 -2.23
N MET A 61 -3.43 -5.16 -2.63
CA MET A 61 -3.57 -4.03 -3.54
C MET A 61 -2.57 -4.12 -4.68
N ALA A 62 -2.95 -3.61 -5.85
CA ALA A 62 -2.05 -3.38 -6.96
C ALA A 62 -2.15 -1.91 -7.38
N ALA A 63 -1.00 -1.23 -7.47
CA ALA A 63 -0.91 0.07 -8.11
C ALA A 63 -0.56 -0.12 -9.60
N ILE A 64 -1.31 0.54 -10.46
CA ILE A 64 -1.14 0.53 -11.90
C ILE A 64 -0.88 1.97 -12.34
N ASP A 65 0.36 2.23 -12.74
CA ASP A 65 0.81 3.56 -13.15
C ASP A 65 1.08 3.58 -14.65
N GLY A 66 0.54 4.55 -15.37
CA GLY A 66 0.72 4.64 -16.83
C GLY A 66 0.06 5.88 -17.40
N THR A 67 0.11 6.01 -18.73
CA THR A 67 -0.76 6.97 -19.40
C THR A 67 -2.23 6.52 -19.25
N PRO A 68 -3.21 7.43 -19.28
CA PRO A 68 -4.63 7.07 -19.09
C PRO A 68 -5.08 5.93 -20.01
N ASP A 69 -4.63 5.95 -21.27
CA ASP A 69 -4.96 4.93 -22.26
C ASP A 69 -4.29 3.58 -21.93
N ALA A 70 -3.02 3.59 -21.52
CA ALA A 70 -2.32 2.37 -21.12
C ALA A 70 -2.94 1.69 -19.90
N VAL A 71 -3.34 2.48 -18.90
CA VAL A 71 -4.02 1.99 -17.69
C VAL A 71 -5.38 1.41 -18.05
N THR A 72 -6.15 2.12 -18.87
CA THR A 72 -7.47 1.67 -19.34
C THR A 72 -7.36 0.38 -20.16
N ALA A 73 -6.39 0.30 -21.06
CA ALA A 73 -6.13 -0.90 -21.86
C ALA A 73 -5.80 -2.11 -20.97
N LEU A 74 -4.95 -1.93 -19.95
CA LEU A 74 -4.62 -3.02 -19.02
C LEU A 74 -5.83 -3.45 -18.21
N LEU A 75 -6.61 -2.51 -17.65
CA LEU A 75 -7.80 -2.84 -16.89
C LEU A 75 -8.88 -3.52 -17.74
N GLY A 76 -8.99 -3.18 -19.04
CA GLY A 76 -9.92 -3.84 -19.97
C GLY A 76 -9.48 -5.25 -20.38
N GLU A 77 -8.18 -5.52 -20.46
CA GLU A 77 -7.64 -6.85 -20.75
C GLU A 77 -7.73 -7.78 -19.52
N VAL A 78 -7.58 -7.21 -18.33
CA VAL A 78 -7.71 -7.96 -17.08
C VAL A 78 -9.20 -8.15 -16.78
N ARG A 79 -9.68 -9.39 -16.81
CA ARG A 79 -11.05 -9.76 -16.46
C ARG A 79 -11.33 -9.61 -14.96
N LEU A 80 -11.30 -8.38 -14.45
CA LEU A 80 -11.48 -8.06 -13.04
C LEU A 80 -12.88 -8.40 -12.53
N ALA A 81 -13.89 -8.48 -13.41
CA ALA A 81 -15.24 -8.90 -13.05
C ALA A 81 -15.30 -10.35 -12.50
N GLU A 82 -14.27 -11.16 -12.74
CA GLU A 82 -14.14 -12.51 -12.15
C GLU A 82 -13.56 -12.47 -10.72
N LEU A 83 -13.19 -11.28 -10.23
CA LEU A 83 -12.65 -11.04 -8.89
C LEU A 83 -13.57 -10.09 -8.10
N GLU A 84 -13.48 -10.15 -6.78
CA GLU A 84 -14.08 -9.16 -5.88
C GLU A 84 -13.14 -7.96 -5.80
N ALA A 85 -13.02 -7.22 -6.92
CA ALA A 85 -12.06 -6.14 -7.06
C ALA A 85 -12.74 -4.76 -6.96
N ASP A 86 -12.20 -3.90 -6.10
CA ASP A 86 -12.51 -2.48 -6.07
C ASP A 86 -11.46 -1.71 -6.89
N LEU A 87 -11.93 -0.82 -7.76
CA LEU A 87 -11.09 0.12 -8.50
C LEU A 87 -11.12 1.50 -7.82
N LEU A 88 -9.94 2.03 -7.49
CA LEU A 88 -9.79 3.34 -6.85
C LEU A 88 -8.93 4.25 -7.74
N GLY A 89 -9.44 5.43 -8.08
CA GLY A 89 -8.82 6.37 -9.01
C GLY A 89 -9.71 6.68 -10.22
N PRO A 90 -9.16 7.28 -11.30
CA PRO A 90 -7.75 7.63 -11.47
C PRO A 90 -7.33 8.82 -10.61
N VAL A 91 -6.06 8.82 -10.19
CA VAL A 91 -5.42 9.98 -9.54
C VAL A 91 -4.11 10.29 -10.25
N ASP A 92 -3.61 11.52 -10.07
CA ASP A 92 -2.27 11.87 -10.53
C ASP A 92 -1.21 10.99 -9.86
N LEU A 93 -0.12 10.71 -10.58
CA LEU A 93 1.02 10.01 -9.99
C LEU A 93 1.56 10.82 -8.79
N PRO A 94 1.69 10.24 -7.58
CA PRO A 94 2.13 10.99 -6.41
C PRO A 94 3.50 11.65 -6.60
N ALA A 95 3.68 12.81 -5.95
CA ALA A 95 4.92 13.56 -6.02
C ALA A 95 6.12 12.71 -5.53
N GLY A 96 7.24 12.78 -6.24
CA GLY A 96 8.44 12.01 -5.92
C GLY A 96 8.42 10.54 -6.36
N VAL A 97 7.28 10.01 -6.84
CA VAL A 97 7.23 8.67 -7.42
C VAL A 97 7.80 8.71 -8.84
N ARG A 98 8.71 7.79 -9.15
CA ARG A 98 9.31 7.66 -10.48
C ARG A 98 8.24 7.31 -11.52
N ARG A 99 8.21 8.02 -12.65
CA ARG A 99 7.34 7.70 -13.80
C ARG A 99 7.66 6.31 -14.38
N PRO A 100 6.71 5.60 -14.99
CA PRO A 100 6.98 4.33 -15.67
C PRO A 100 8.08 4.50 -16.72
N ALA A 101 8.90 3.45 -16.88
CA ALA A 101 9.95 3.46 -17.89
C ALA A 101 9.32 3.46 -19.29
N GLY A 102 9.88 4.25 -20.20
CA GLY A 102 9.34 4.37 -21.56
C GLY A 102 8.19 5.38 -21.70
N THR A 103 7.70 5.99 -20.62
CA THR A 103 6.74 7.09 -20.73
C THR A 103 7.45 8.37 -21.19
N PRO A 104 7.02 9.02 -22.30
CA PRO A 104 7.64 10.26 -22.76
C PRO A 104 7.54 11.40 -21.73
N ALA A 105 8.47 12.35 -21.81
CA ALA A 105 8.42 13.56 -20.99
C ALA A 105 7.20 14.42 -21.36
N GLY A 106 6.61 15.10 -20.37
CA GLY A 106 5.45 15.98 -20.59
C GLY A 106 4.09 15.27 -20.71
N VAL A 107 4.06 13.94 -20.87
CA VAL A 107 2.80 13.18 -20.90
C VAL A 107 2.23 13.04 -19.48
N ALA A 108 0.91 13.08 -19.30
CA ALA A 108 0.30 12.83 -18.00
C ALA A 108 0.43 11.35 -17.61
N VAL A 109 0.76 11.08 -16.35
CA VAL A 109 0.77 9.72 -15.77
C VAL A 109 -0.23 9.68 -14.64
N THR A 110 -1.14 8.72 -14.72
CA THR A 110 -2.13 8.47 -13.69
C THR A 110 -1.86 7.15 -12.98
N ARG A 111 -2.41 7.03 -11.79
CA ARG A 111 -2.45 5.82 -10.98
C ARG A 111 -3.89 5.34 -10.84
N MET A 112 -4.08 4.04 -11.06
CA MET A 112 -5.23 3.29 -10.59
C MET A 112 -4.77 2.32 -9.51
N LEU A 113 -5.56 2.18 -8.44
CA LEU A 113 -5.39 1.09 -7.48
C LEU A 113 -6.47 0.04 -7.72
N VAL A 114 -6.07 -1.22 -7.67
CA VAL A 114 -6.98 -2.37 -7.65
C VAL A 114 -6.84 -3.02 -6.28
N ARG A 115 -7.93 -3.10 -5.52
CA ARG A 115 -7.96 -3.75 -4.22
C ARG A 115 -8.79 -5.02 -4.29
N VAL A 116 -8.32 -6.11 -3.70
CA VAL A 116 -9.07 -7.38 -3.57
C VAL A 116 -9.00 -7.94 -2.15
N PRO A 117 -9.97 -8.76 -1.71
CA PRO A 117 -9.87 -9.52 -0.48
C PRO A 117 -8.57 -10.32 -0.42
N ARG A 118 -8.03 -10.50 0.80
CA ARG A 118 -6.73 -11.17 1.01
C ARG A 118 -6.61 -12.54 0.32
N ARG A 119 -7.71 -13.31 0.25
CA ARG A 119 -7.72 -14.63 -0.42
C ARG A 119 -7.52 -14.58 -1.94
N GLN A 120 -7.73 -13.42 -2.58
CA GLN A 120 -7.67 -13.26 -4.04
C GLN A 120 -6.38 -12.59 -4.52
N GLY A 121 -5.42 -12.27 -3.64
CA GLY A 121 -4.18 -11.58 -4.02
C GLY A 121 -3.39 -12.29 -5.12
N LEU A 122 -3.25 -13.62 -5.03
CA LEU A 122 -2.59 -14.42 -6.07
C LEU A 122 -3.36 -14.40 -7.40
N ALA A 123 -4.69 -14.41 -7.34
CA ALA A 123 -5.53 -14.34 -8.53
C ALA A 123 -5.39 -12.98 -9.23
N LEU A 124 -5.39 -11.89 -8.47
CA LEU A 124 -5.12 -10.53 -8.96
C LEU A 124 -3.75 -10.44 -9.62
N ALA A 125 -2.69 -10.88 -8.93
CA ALA A 125 -1.33 -10.86 -9.47
C ALA A 125 -1.19 -11.68 -10.76
N ALA A 126 -1.82 -12.86 -10.81
CA ALA A 126 -1.82 -13.70 -12.00
C ALA A 126 -2.58 -13.05 -13.16
N ALA A 127 -3.72 -12.40 -12.89
CA ALA A 127 -4.52 -11.72 -13.90
C ALA A 127 -3.77 -10.50 -14.49
N LEU A 128 -3.19 -9.66 -13.63
CA LEU A 128 -2.36 -8.52 -14.05
C LEU A 128 -1.14 -8.96 -14.86
N ARG A 129 -0.43 -10.01 -14.42
CA ARG A 129 0.71 -10.56 -15.15
C ARG A 129 0.33 -11.01 -16.56
N ARG A 130 -0.82 -11.69 -16.72
CA ARG A 130 -1.33 -12.10 -18.04
C ARG A 130 -1.67 -10.89 -18.90
N GLY A 131 -2.39 -9.91 -18.36
CA GLY A 131 -2.77 -8.69 -19.09
C GLY A 131 -1.54 -7.91 -19.59
N VAL A 132 -0.53 -7.73 -18.74
CA VAL A 132 0.76 -7.12 -19.13
C VAL A 132 1.42 -7.91 -20.26
N GLY A 133 1.45 -9.25 -20.19
CA GLY A 133 2.00 -10.09 -21.25
C GLY A 133 1.28 -9.94 -22.60
N VAL A 134 -0.06 -9.91 -22.59
CA VAL A 134 -0.87 -9.73 -23.80
C VAL A 134 -0.63 -8.35 -24.43
N LEU A 135 -0.69 -7.28 -23.63
CA LEU A 135 -0.51 -5.92 -24.14
C LEU A 135 0.92 -5.67 -24.63
N SER A 136 1.92 -6.20 -23.92
CA SER A 136 3.31 -6.12 -24.35
C SER A 136 3.55 -6.83 -25.68
N ALA A 137 2.85 -7.92 -25.97
CA ALA A 137 2.94 -8.60 -27.26
C ALA A 137 2.25 -7.79 -28.39
N ARG A 138 1.16 -7.08 -28.08
CA ARG A 138 0.45 -6.24 -29.06
C ARG A 138 1.21 -4.95 -29.39
N GLN A 139 1.96 -4.38 -28.45
CA GLN A 139 2.70 -3.11 -28.60
C GLN A 139 1.85 -1.93 -29.10
N THR A 140 0.55 -1.92 -28.76
CA THR A 140 -0.40 -0.90 -29.22
C THR A 140 -0.46 0.34 -28.32
N HIS A 141 0.10 0.27 -27.11
CA HIS A 141 0.07 1.32 -26.10
C HIS A 141 1.43 1.43 -25.40
N GLU A 142 1.66 2.57 -24.76
CA GLU A 142 2.82 2.74 -23.86
C GLU A 142 2.72 1.77 -22.66
N PRO A 143 3.86 1.34 -22.09
CA PRO A 143 3.84 0.37 -20.99
C PRO A 143 3.27 0.98 -19.70
N ALA A 144 2.31 0.27 -19.09
CA ALA A 144 1.90 0.51 -17.70
C ALA A 144 2.80 -0.26 -16.73
N ARG A 145 3.14 0.34 -15.58
CA ARG A 145 3.84 -0.31 -14.47
C ARG A 145 2.82 -0.84 -13.48
N VAL A 146 2.94 -2.12 -13.15
CA VAL A 146 2.17 -2.77 -12.08
C VAL A 146 3.06 -2.98 -10.87
N GLN A 147 2.61 -2.57 -9.69
CA GLN A 147 3.25 -2.85 -8.40
C GLN A 147 2.25 -3.55 -7.49
N ILE A 148 2.55 -4.79 -7.09
CA ILE A 148 1.77 -5.55 -6.12
C ILE A 148 2.18 -5.13 -4.70
N ASP A 149 1.18 -4.98 -3.83
CA ASP A 149 1.29 -4.60 -2.43
C ASP A 149 2.30 -3.46 -2.19
N PRO A 150 2.09 -2.28 -2.81
CA PRO A 150 3.01 -1.18 -2.67
C PRO A 150 3.09 -0.72 -1.20
N LEU A 151 4.30 -0.40 -0.74
CA LEU A 151 4.54 0.15 0.60
C LEU A 151 3.81 1.49 0.84
N HIS A 152 3.62 2.27 -0.24
CA HIS A 152 2.92 3.55 -0.23
C HIS A 152 1.86 3.55 -1.33
N ILE A 153 0.60 3.75 -0.95
CA ILE A 153 -0.57 3.74 -1.85
C ILE A 153 -1.08 5.15 -2.20
N GLY A 154 -0.57 6.19 -1.53
CA GLY A 154 -0.79 7.61 -1.79
C GLY A 154 0.46 8.40 -1.43
#